data_AF-A0A7W0L503-F1
#
_entry.id   AF-A0A7W0L503-F1
#
_cell.length_a   1.000
_cell.length_b   1.000
_cell.length_c   1.000
_cell.angle_alpha   90.00
_cell.angle_beta   90.00
_cell.angle_gamma   90.00
#
_symmetry.space_group_name_H-M   'P 1'
#
loop_
_entity.id
_entity.type
_entity.pdbx_description
1 polymer ?
#
loop_
_entity_poly.entity_id
_entity_poly.type
_entity_poly.pdbx_seq_one_letter_code
_entity_poly.pdbx_strand_id
1 'polypeptide(L)'
;MLTAHGGDNDPGGFVSEFNQIHSAFAWQAGDQAYVVIVDNEEFTDVDIFEITDPTNAVFISELDLNDFDVAQDELLNNGNFQGSFLHDMVVKEINGKWTMLLSYWDGGWVLLDVDDPANPVFIDDSEYPYPDSLIPEVPFPEGNAHQAEFSPNGKFIIGTDEDFSPYRLKAFNITSGPNAGSFPGGEFGFTVPIATYPDEEINGPTIYGGLACPSNEDYGEQPPVPDASTLEVEPGEERILVALRGLCFFSEKIEVAQEAGYDAVVIANHHGGSGFGENPDASLCGSQGHDFTPEIAAVCTGHRAFHLLFNTTPGYEGPDDDAPPIGTLGEDIQASALFDGWGYVRLLDRNSLEEIDAYAIDEALDPDFAFGFGALSVHEVAVDPVEQGLAYLSYYSGGLRVIRYGDRGIKEVGHYIDKKGNDFWGVEVHFLPKTHQKLILASDRDSGLWIFKFTGRTDKRFERFVGRNARLSGAKEVPGPGDPDGRGTARIRLHANAGEVCYRVNWKRIGSPTAAHIHEGTKDVAGPVVVTLFQGGQSGKRRLARGCIDEVDRALVADIVKRPRHYYVNVHNAEFPGGAIRGQLFNP
;
A
#
# COMPACT_ATOMS: atom_id res chain seq x y z
N MET A 1 -22.26 5.38 -5.00
CA MET A 1 -21.72 4.88 -3.71
C MET A 1 -20.51 4.06 -4.10
N LEU A 2 -19.32 4.54 -3.72
CA LEU A 2 -18.02 4.50 -4.40
C LEU A 2 -17.76 5.79 -5.21
N THR A 3 -16.76 6.52 -4.72
CA THR A 3 -16.05 7.74 -5.21
C THR A 3 -16.87 9.03 -5.38
N ALA A 4 -16.74 9.93 -4.40
CA ALA A 4 -16.52 11.35 -4.71
C ALA A 4 -14.98 11.53 -4.72
N HIS A 5 -14.47 12.17 -5.77
CA HIS A 5 -13.05 12.41 -5.95
C HIS A 5 -12.52 13.33 -4.84
N GLY A 6 -11.23 13.19 -4.50
CA GLY A 6 -10.54 14.13 -3.61
C GLY A 6 -10.81 15.57 -4.06
N GLY A 7 -11.40 16.35 -3.14
CA GLY A 7 -12.02 17.63 -3.43
C GLY A 7 -13.54 17.54 -3.42
N ASP A 8 -14.15 17.43 -2.25
CA ASP A 8 -15.56 17.76 -2.10
C ASP A 8 -15.79 18.64 -0.87
N ASN A 9 -16.68 19.61 -1.08
CA ASN A 9 -16.95 20.78 -0.26
C ASN A 9 -17.27 20.43 1.20
N ASP A 10 -16.28 20.63 2.07
CA ASP A 10 -16.54 20.88 3.48
C ASP A 10 -16.81 22.38 3.68
N PRO A 11 -18.04 22.80 4.04
CA PRO A 11 -18.27 24.12 4.59
C PRO A 11 -17.74 24.18 6.03
N GLY A 12 -16.44 23.97 6.22
CA GLY A 12 -15.74 24.05 7.50
C GLY A 12 -16.40 23.27 8.64
N GLY A 13 -16.15 21.98 8.72
CA GLY A 13 -16.49 21.09 9.83
C GLY A 13 -16.12 19.64 9.52
N PHE A 14 -15.37 19.01 10.43
CA PHE A 14 -14.86 17.63 10.45
C PHE A 14 -15.86 16.47 10.19
N VAL A 15 -17.03 16.67 9.59
CA VAL A 15 -18.05 15.63 9.42
C VAL A 15 -18.68 15.71 8.04
N SER A 16 -18.32 14.75 7.18
CA SER A 16 -18.99 14.47 5.91
C SER A 16 -20.41 13.95 6.16
N GLU A 17 -21.39 14.28 5.30
CA GLU A 17 -22.74 13.68 5.38
C GLU A 17 -22.76 12.18 4.97
N PHE A 18 -21.62 11.64 4.55
CA PHE A 18 -21.44 10.26 4.11
C PHE A 18 -20.27 9.62 4.83
N ASN A 19 -20.46 8.42 5.39
CA ASN A 19 -19.34 7.61 5.87
C ASN A 19 -18.40 7.34 4.69
N GLN A 20 -17.16 7.79 4.79
CA GLN A 20 -16.12 7.61 3.78
C GLN A 20 -15.23 6.46 4.23
N ILE A 21 -15.34 5.31 3.56
CA ILE A 21 -14.44 4.17 3.76
C ILE A 21 -13.46 4.17 2.61
N HIS A 22 -12.17 4.28 2.91
CA HIS A 22 -11.11 4.29 1.92
C HIS A 22 -10.75 2.85 1.50
N SER A 23 -10.49 1.96 2.47
CA SER A 23 -10.25 0.53 2.22
C SER A 23 -10.96 -0.37 3.24
N ALA A 24 -11.18 -1.62 2.86
CA ALA A 24 -11.77 -2.64 3.70
C ALA A 24 -11.29 -4.04 3.33
N PHE A 25 -10.85 -4.80 4.32
CA PHE A 25 -10.42 -6.19 4.14
C PHE A 25 -11.20 -7.13 5.08
N ALA A 26 -11.95 -8.06 4.50
CA ALA A 26 -12.70 -9.06 5.24
C ALA A 26 -11.97 -10.41 5.29
N TRP A 27 -11.98 -11.07 6.45
CA TRP A 27 -11.44 -12.42 6.60
C TRP A 27 -12.34 -13.30 7.48
N GLN A 28 -12.17 -14.61 7.35
CA GLN A 28 -12.92 -15.61 8.11
C GLN A 28 -11.94 -16.38 9.00
N ALA A 29 -12.12 -16.33 10.31
CA ALA A 29 -11.37 -17.12 11.29
C ALA A 29 -12.30 -18.14 11.96
N GLY A 30 -12.23 -19.39 11.49
CA GLY A 30 -13.13 -20.46 11.97
C GLY A 30 -14.58 -20.16 11.60
N ASP A 31 -15.48 -20.21 12.58
CA ASP A 31 -16.91 -19.91 12.38
C ASP A 31 -17.22 -18.40 12.44
N GLN A 32 -16.21 -17.55 12.70
CA GLN A 32 -16.37 -16.10 12.81
C GLN A 32 -15.82 -15.35 11.59
N ALA A 33 -16.50 -14.29 11.18
CA ALA A 33 -16.08 -13.38 10.12
C ALA A 33 -15.75 -12.01 10.71
N TYR A 34 -14.73 -11.35 10.16
CA TYR A 34 -14.27 -10.04 10.57
C TYR A 34 -14.01 -9.15 9.35
N VAL A 35 -14.02 -7.84 9.56
CA VAL A 35 -13.56 -6.85 8.59
C VAL A 35 -12.76 -5.80 9.32
N VAL A 36 -11.63 -5.43 8.72
CA VAL A 36 -10.88 -4.22 9.08
C VAL A 36 -11.22 -3.16 8.04
N ILE A 37 -11.45 -1.94 8.47
CA ILE A 37 -11.70 -0.80 7.60
C ILE A 37 -10.74 0.32 7.95
N VAL A 38 -10.54 1.21 7.00
CA VAL A 38 -10.01 2.55 7.24
C VAL A 38 -11.03 3.56 6.76
N ASP A 39 -11.37 4.52 7.62
CA ASP A 39 -12.22 5.64 7.26
C ASP A 39 -11.41 6.90 6.94
N ASN A 40 -12.07 7.94 6.44
CA ASN A 40 -11.42 9.23 6.12
C ASN A 40 -11.73 10.33 7.15
N GLU A 41 -12.29 9.99 8.32
CA GLU A 41 -12.84 10.95 9.27
C GLU A 41 -12.03 11.09 10.55
N GLU A 42 -11.39 10.02 11.03
CA GLU A 42 -10.69 9.99 12.33
C GLU A 42 -9.16 9.85 12.18
N PHE A 43 -8.43 10.09 13.29
CA PHE A 43 -6.96 9.95 13.34
C PHE A 43 -6.52 8.53 13.74
N THR A 44 -7.43 7.73 14.28
CA THR A 44 -7.24 6.35 14.70
C THR A 44 -7.71 5.44 13.57
N ASP A 45 -6.78 4.89 12.80
CA ASP A 45 -7.15 4.42 11.45
C ASP A 45 -7.41 2.91 11.32
N VAL A 46 -7.24 2.10 12.38
CA VAL A 46 -7.40 0.63 12.32
C VAL A 46 -8.68 0.16 13.01
N ASP A 47 -9.81 0.21 12.31
CA ASP A 47 -11.08 -0.23 12.88
C ASP A 47 -11.41 -1.68 12.53
N ILE A 48 -11.72 -2.48 13.55
CA ILE A 48 -12.07 -3.89 13.37
C ILE A 48 -13.50 -4.15 13.83
N PHE A 49 -14.26 -4.81 12.96
CA PHE A 49 -15.62 -5.28 13.19
C PHE A 49 -15.72 -6.79 13.09
N GLU A 50 -16.54 -7.37 13.95
CA GLU A 50 -17.06 -8.73 13.83
C GLU A 50 -18.32 -8.70 12.95
N ILE A 51 -18.35 -9.50 11.88
CA ILE A 51 -19.37 -9.47 10.82
C ILE A 51 -19.94 -10.85 10.45
N THR A 52 -19.90 -11.82 11.36
CA THR A 52 -20.54 -13.14 11.15
C THR A 52 -22.02 -13.00 10.85
N ASP A 53 -22.69 -12.05 11.51
CA ASP A 53 -23.97 -11.51 11.06
C ASP A 53 -23.74 -10.14 10.41
N PRO A 54 -23.59 -10.08 9.07
CA PRO A 54 -23.31 -8.81 8.37
C PRO A 54 -24.47 -7.81 8.45
N THR A 55 -25.66 -8.22 8.92
CA THR A 55 -26.78 -7.30 9.18
C THR A 55 -26.70 -6.62 10.53
N ASN A 56 -25.81 -7.09 11.41
CA ASN A 56 -25.57 -6.57 12.75
C ASN A 56 -24.07 -6.65 13.07
N ALA A 57 -23.27 -5.91 12.30
CA ALA A 57 -21.84 -5.76 12.54
C ALA A 57 -21.58 -5.20 13.94
N VAL A 58 -20.55 -5.72 14.62
CA VAL A 58 -20.15 -5.30 15.97
C VAL A 58 -18.74 -4.75 15.90
N PHE A 59 -18.56 -3.47 16.25
CA PHE A 59 -17.24 -2.87 16.44
C PHE A 59 -16.55 -3.54 17.64
N ILE A 60 -15.31 -4.00 17.45
CA ILE A 60 -14.56 -4.77 18.47
C ILE A 60 -13.20 -4.20 18.84
N SER A 61 -12.57 -3.40 17.98
CA SER A 61 -11.25 -2.80 18.26
C SER A 61 -11.01 -1.60 17.36
N GLU A 62 -10.21 -0.66 17.85
CA GLU A 62 -9.68 0.50 17.14
C GLU A 62 -8.26 0.76 17.66
N LEU A 63 -7.33 1.09 16.76
CA LEU A 63 -5.94 1.38 17.07
C LEU A 63 -5.45 2.54 16.20
N ASP A 64 -4.55 3.35 16.76
CA ASP A 64 -3.63 4.19 16.00
C ASP A 64 -2.25 3.52 16.06
N LEU A 65 -1.66 3.19 14.91
CA LEU A 65 -0.33 2.56 14.91
C LEU A 65 0.80 3.54 15.18
N ASN A 66 0.56 4.84 15.12
CA ASN A 66 1.54 5.85 15.54
C ASN A 66 1.82 5.80 17.05
N ASP A 67 0.92 5.24 17.87
CA ASP A 67 1.17 4.96 19.29
C ASP A 67 2.32 3.94 19.53
N PHE A 68 2.76 3.24 18.47
CA PHE A 68 3.88 2.30 18.48
C PHE A 68 5.14 2.85 17.81
N ASP A 69 5.24 4.17 17.63
CA ASP A 69 6.38 4.85 16.99
C ASP A 69 6.57 4.47 15.50
N VAL A 70 5.49 4.16 14.77
CA VAL A 70 5.53 3.82 13.32
C VAL A 70 5.86 5.02 12.44
N ALA A 71 5.54 6.23 12.87
CA ALA A 71 5.73 7.44 12.08
C ALA A 71 7.23 7.77 11.95
N GLN A 72 7.75 7.91 10.72
CA GLN A 72 9.17 8.18 10.48
C GLN A 72 9.40 9.69 10.28
N ASP A 73 9.94 10.35 11.32
CA ASP A 73 10.12 11.81 11.38
C ASP A 73 10.83 12.39 10.14
N GLU A 74 11.85 11.72 9.61
CA GLU A 74 12.56 12.17 8.41
C GLU A 74 11.66 12.24 7.18
N LEU A 75 10.70 11.33 7.02
CA LEU A 75 9.78 11.32 5.88
C LEU A 75 8.67 12.35 6.07
N LEU A 76 8.07 12.39 7.26
CA LEU A 76 7.02 13.35 7.61
C LEU A 76 7.43 14.81 7.40
N ASN A 77 8.71 15.13 7.56
CA ASN A 77 9.19 16.51 7.45
C ASN A 77 9.71 16.86 6.04
N ASN A 78 9.83 15.89 5.13
CA ASN A 78 10.49 16.10 3.84
C ASN A 78 9.83 15.41 2.63
N GLY A 79 8.76 14.63 2.81
CA GLY A 79 7.92 14.10 1.73
C GLY A 79 6.98 15.17 1.17
N ASN A 80 6.43 14.92 -0.02
CA ASN A 80 5.45 15.83 -0.64
C ASN A 80 4.08 15.78 0.05
N PHE A 81 3.72 14.63 0.61
CA PHE A 81 2.52 14.46 1.43
C PHE A 81 2.90 14.08 2.86
N GLN A 82 2.89 15.05 3.76
CA GLN A 82 3.38 14.87 5.13
C GLN A 82 2.32 14.24 6.03
N GLY A 83 2.36 12.93 6.26
CA GLY A 83 1.44 12.29 7.22
C GLY A 83 1.63 10.78 7.40
N SER A 84 1.42 10.30 8.62
CA SER A 84 1.42 8.88 8.95
C SER A 84 0.02 8.40 9.35
N PHE A 85 -0.59 7.61 8.47
CA PHE A 85 -1.97 7.13 8.60
C PHE A 85 -2.15 5.82 7.82
N LEU A 86 -3.15 5.00 8.18
CA LEU A 86 -3.43 3.77 7.44
C LEU A 86 -3.95 4.09 6.04
N HIS A 87 -3.38 3.46 5.02
CA HIS A 87 -3.83 3.60 3.64
C HIS A 87 -4.53 2.33 3.14
N ASP A 88 -3.91 1.16 3.31
CA ASP A 88 -4.50 -0.12 2.91
C ASP A 88 -4.04 -1.28 3.79
N MET A 89 -4.77 -2.40 3.77
CA MET A 89 -4.48 -3.56 4.60
C MET A 89 -4.89 -4.89 3.98
N VAL A 90 -4.14 -5.94 4.34
CA VAL A 90 -4.51 -7.33 4.03
C VAL A 90 -4.33 -8.22 5.26
N VAL A 91 -5.20 -9.22 5.41
CA VAL A 91 -5.12 -10.21 6.51
C VAL A 91 -4.91 -11.61 5.94
N LYS A 92 -3.95 -12.36 6.51
CA LYS A 92 -3.62 -13.72 6.06
C LYS A 92 -3.23 -14.63 7.20
N GLU A 93 -3.70 -15.87 7.15
CA GLU A 93 -3.21 -16.93 8.03
C GLU A 93 -1.83 -17.42 7.54
N ILE A 94 -0.80 -17.22 8.36
CA ILE A 94 0.59 -17.60 8.09
C ILE A 94 1.07 -18.47 9.24
N ASN A 95 1.43 -19.73 8.96
CA ASN A 95 1.88 -20.70 9.96
C ASN A 95 0.89 -20.92 11.13
N GLY A 96 -0.41 -20.83 10.87
CA GLY A 96 -1.47 -21.02 11.87
C GLY A 96 -1.71 -19.81 12.77
N LYS A 97 -1.25 -18.63 12.35
CA LYS A 97 -1.51 -17.34 12.99
C LYS A 97 -2.11 -16.37 11.99
N TRP A 98 -3.14 -15.64 12.37
CA TRP A 98 -3.65 -14.54 11.56
C TRP A 98 -2.74 -13.33 11.71
N THR A 99 -2.16 -12.89 10.59
CA THR A 99 -1.32 -11.69 10.54
C THR A 99 -1.99 -10.67 9.63
N MET A 100 -2.16 -9.46 10.15
CA MET A 100 -2.55 -8.28 9.39
C MET A 100 -1.28 -7.57 8.92
N LEU A 101 -1.26 -7.17 7.66
CA LEU A 101 -0.27 -6.30 7.03
C LEU A 101 -0.96 -4.98 6.72
N LEU A 102 -0.43 -3.90 7.25
CA LEU A 102 -0.96 -2.56 7.10
C LEU A 102 0.06 -1.71 6.34
N SER A 103 -0.40 -0.96 5.35
CA SER A 103 0.38 0.02 4.62
C SER A 103 0.08 1.38 5.23
N TYR A 104 1.01 1.87 6.04
CA TYR A 104 0.93 3.16 6.72
C TYR A 104 1.68 4.18 5.87
N TRP A 105 0.99 5.21 5.38
CA TRP A 105 1.60 6.31 4.64
C TRP A 105 2.77 6.87 5.44
N ASP A 106 3.93 7.08 4.83
CA ASP A 106 5.20 7.50 5.48
C ASP A 106 5.69 6.73 6.74
N GLY A 107 4.96 5.70 7.17
CA GLY A 107 5.34 4.78 8.25
C GLY A 107 5.80 3.41 7.74
N GLY A 108 5.55 3.11 6.46
CA GLY A 108 5.94 1.86 5.83
C GLY A 108 4.92 0.75 6.04
N TRP A 109 5.38 -0.49 6.18
CA TRP A 109 4.52 -1.67 6.34
C TRP A 109 4.60 -2.25 7.75
N VAL A 110 3.45 -2.30 8.41
CA VAL A 110 3.31 -2.72 9.80
C VAL A 110 2.65 -4.10 9.87
N LEU A 111 3.10 -4.93 10.81
CA LEU A 111 2.52 -6.24 11.07
C LEU A 111 1.82 -6.30 12.44
N LEU A 112 0.57 -6.77 12.45
CA LEU A 112 -0.16 -7.12 13.67
C LEU A 112 -0.49 -8.61 13.71
N ASP A 113 -0.42 -9.22 14.90
CA ASP A 113 -1.04 -10.50 15.20
C ASP A 113 -2.52 -10.25 15.54
N VAL A 114 -3.41 -10.88 14.79
CA VAL A 114 -4.86 -10.74 14.93
C VAL A 114 -5.54 -12.11 15.14
N ASP A 115 -4.85 -13.04 15.81
CA ASP A 115 -5.47 -14.28 16.31
C ASP A 115 -6.62 -13.98 17.30
N ASP A 116 -6.54 -12.86 18.03
CA ASP A 116 -7.64 -12.25 18.78
C ASP A 116 -7.93 -10.85 18.22
N PRO A 117 -8.86 -10.71 17.25
CA PRO A 117 -9.15 -9.42 16.61
C PRO A 117 -9.70 -8.33 17.56
N ALA A 118 -10.14 -8.70 18.76
CA ALA A 118 -10.54 -7.74 19.79
C ALA A 118 -9.36 -7.21 20.62
N ASN A 119 -8.18 -7.83 20.51
CA ASN A 119 -6.94 -7.38 21.15
C ASN A 119 -5.74 -7.59 20.19
N PRO A 120 -5.67 -6.86 19.06
CA PRO A 120 -4.53 -6.96 18.15
C PRO A 120 -3.20 -6.70 18.86
N VAL A 121 -2.15 -7.42 18.45
CA VAL A 121 -0.81 -7.29 19.05
C VAL A 121 0.18 -6.84 17.98
N PHE A 122 0.80 -5.69 18.20
CA PHE A 122 1.91 -5.19 17.38
C PHE A 122 3.05 -6.23 17.31
N ILE A 123 3.50 -6.53 16.09
CA ILE A 123 4.63 -7.44 15.85
C ILE A 123 5.90 -6.63 15.60
N ASP A 124 5.91 -5.85 14.51
CA ASP A 124 7.05 -5.07 14.02
C ASP A 124 6.59 -4.21 12.84
N ASP A 125 7.40 -3.22 12.45
CA ASP A 125 7.21 -2.34 11.29
C ASP A 125 8.48 -2.26 10.42
N SER A 126 8.33 -1.78 9.18
CA SER A 126 9.43 -1.66 8.24
C SER A 126 10.04 -0.27 8.25
N GLU A 127 11.35 -0.19 8.19
CA GLU A 127 12.08 1.06 8.07
C GLU A 127 12.44 1.35 6.61
N TYR A 128 12.27 2.61 6.20
CA TYR A 128 12.73 3.02 4.87
C TYR A 128 14.27 3.11 4.82
N PRO A 129 14.89 2.75 3.69
CA PRO A 129 16.35 2.81 3.56
C PRO A 129 16.85 4.27 3.50
N TYR A 130 17.98 4.53 4.16
CA TYR A 130 18.69 5.80 4.10
C TYR A 130 20.15 5.58 3.63
N PRO A 131 20.55 6.06 2.43
CA PRO A 131 19.77 6.84 1.46
C PRO A 131 18.75 6.01 0.66
N ASP A 132 17.97 6.67 -0.21
CA ASP A 132 17.05 6.01 -1.14
C ASP A 132 17.76 4.91 -1.95
N SER A 133 17.10 3.75 -2.07
CA SER A 133 17.67 2.55 -2.70
C SER A 133 17.84 2.64 -4.21
N LEU A 134 16.99 3.42 -4.90
CA LEU A 134 17.00 3.56 -6.36
C LEU A 134 17.64 4.87 -6.82
N ILE A 135 17.61 5.92 -5.98
CA ILE A 135 18.18 7.24 -6.26
C ILE A 135 19.09 7.66 -5.10
N PRO A 136 20.33 7.14 -5.01
CA PRO A 136 21.21 7.34 -3.84
C PRO A 136 21.61 8.79 -3.55
N GLU A 137 21.39 9.70 -4.50
CA GLU A 137 21.56 11.14 -4.33
C GLU A 137 20.48 11.78 -3.44
N VAL A 138 19.31 11.12 -3.34
CA VAL A 138 18.21 11.55 -2.47
C VAL A 138 18.46 10.97 -1.07
N PRO A 139 18.54 11.82 -0.03
CA PRO A 139 18.89 11.36 1.32
C PRO A 139 17.85 10.41 1.91
N PHE A 140 16.57 10.59 1.62
CA PHE A 140 15.48 9.76 2.12
C PHE A 140 14.52 9.48 0.96
N PRO A 141 13.92 8.28 0.87
CA PRO A 141 12.85 8.04 -0.07
C PRO A 141 11.67 8.98 0.20
N GLU A 142 10.68 9.00 -0.68
CA GLU A 142 9.48 9.77 -0.41
C GLU A 142 8.67 9.19 0.75
N GLY A 143 8.50 7.87 0.76
CA GLY A 143 7.62 7.19 1.70
C GLY A 143 6.40 6.66 0.96
N ASN A 144 5.21 7.03 1.44
CA ASN A 144 3.94 6.75 0.79
C ASN A 144 3.59 5.25 0.61
N ALA A 145 3.79 4.43 1.63
CA ALA A 145 3.39 3.01 1.57
C ALA A 145 1.88 2.89 1.36
N HIS A 146 1.49 2.64 0.12
CA HIS A 146 0.12 2.72 -0.35
C HIS A 146 -0.61 1.39 -0.20
N GLN A 147 0.00 0.30 -0.72
CA GLN A 147 -0.60 -1.04 -0.68
C GLN A 147 0.48 -2.13 -0.60
N ALA A 148 0.12 -3.30 -0.06
CA ALA A 148 1.01 -4.47 -0.09
C ALA A 148 0.29 -5.81 -0.03
N GLU A 149 1.00 -6.84 -0.50
CA GLU A 149 0.56 -8.23 -0.38
C GLU A 149 1.63 -9.16 0.17
N PHE A 150 1.18 -10.17 0.92
CA PHE A 150 2.00 -11.32 1.26
C PHE A 150 2.18 -12.25 0.07
N SER A 151 3.43 -12.63 -0.18
CA SER A 151 3.75 -13.78 -1.03
C SER A 151 2.97 -15.05 -0.60
N PRO A 152 2.67 -16.00 -1.50
CA PRO A 152 1.76 -17.09 -1.18
C PRO A 152 2.31 -18.05 -0.11
N ASN A 153 3.63 -18.12 0.05
CA ASN A 153 4.30 -18.87 1.11
C ASN A 153 4.54 -18.05 2.41
N GLY A 154 4.11 -16.79 2.46
CA GLY A 154 4.28 -15.91 3.62
C GLY A 154 5.74 -15.52 3.90
N LYS A 155 6.64 -15.64 2.92
CA LYS A 155 8.07 -15.34 3.12
C LYS A 155 8.41 -13.87 2.85
N PHE A 156 7.77 -13.29 1.86
CA PHE A 156 8.00 -11.94 1.38
C PHE A 156 6.75 -11.09 1.49
N ILE A 157 6.95 -9.79 1.65
CA ILE A 157 5.97 -8.72 1.42
C ILE A 157 6.39 -8.01 0.13
N ILE A 158 5.42 -7.72 -0.74
CA ILE A 158 5.63 -6.84 -1.87
C ILE A 158 4.76 -5.62 -1.60
N GLY A 159 5.38 -4.45 -1.48
CA GLY A 159 4.71 -3.19 -1.21
C GLY A 159 4.88 -2.19 -2.34
N THR A 160 3.94 -1.28 -2.46
CA THR A 160 3.91 -0.20 -3.44
C THR A 160 3.98 1.14 -2.73
N ASP A 161 4.91 1.99 -3.16
CA ASP A 161 5.01 3.39 -2.76
C ASP A 161 4.30 4.21 -3.84
N GLU A 162 3.25 4.95 -3.49
CA GLU A 162 2.53 5.78 -4.45
C GLU A 162 2.99 7.23 -4.38
N ASP A 163 3.48 7.76 -5.50
CA ASP A 163 3.87 9.17 -5.61
C ASP A 163 3.20 9.83 -6.82
N PHE A 164 2.71 11.05 -6.64
CA PHE A 164 2.14 11.87 -7.71
C PHE A 164 3.03 13.05 -8.12
N SER A 165 4.17 13.21 -7.48
CA SER A 165 5.03 14.39 -7.55
C SER A 165 6.49 13.97 -7.66
N PRO A 166 7.04 13.81 -8.89
CA PRO A 166 8.40 13.32 -9.12
C PRO A 166 9.51 14.32 -8.73
N TYR A 167 9.10 15.44 -8.13
CA TYR A 167 9.94 16.44 -7.54
C TYR A 167 9.41 16.73 -6.14
N ARG A 168 10.32 16.92 -5.20
CA ARG A 168 10.03 17.52 -3.89
C ARG A 168 10.77 18.82 -3.70
N LEU A 169 10.29 19.63 -2.76
CA LEU A 169 11.00 20.84 -2.38
C LEU A 169 12.28 20.46 -1.61
N LYS A 170 13.45 20.91 -2.11
CA LYS A 170 14.73 20.67 -1.45
C LYS A 170 14.86 21.42 -0.13
N ALA A 171 14.40 22.67 -0.13
CA ALA A 171 14.32 23.56 1.03
C ALA A 171 13.50 24.81 0.68
N PHE A 172 12.82 25.38 1.67
CA PHE A 172 12.33 26.75 1.63
C PHE A 172 13.32 27.65 2.39
N ASN A 173 14.03 28.53 1.70
CA ASN A 173 15.02 29.42 2.32
C ASN A 173 14.50 30.85 2.39
N ILE A 174 14.63 31.47 3.56
CA ILE A 174 14.65 32.93 3.68
C ILE A 174 16.10 33.35 3.44
N THR A 175 16.35 34.15 2.42
CA THR A 175 17.71 34.45 1.94
C THR A 175 18.23 35.83 2.36
N SER A 176 17.34 36.72 2.78
CA SER A 176 17.69 38.05 3.29
C SER A 176 17.24 38.27 4.75
N GLY A 177 17.67 39.39 5.33
CA GLY A 177 17.23 39.81 6.65
C GLY A 177 17.87 39.10 7.83
N PRO A 178 17.41 39.42 9.06
CA PRO A 178 17.97 38.88 10.29
C PRO A 178 17.59 37.42 10.57
N ASN A 179 16.55 36.90 9.89
CA ASN A 179 16.02 35.55 10.08
C ASN A 179 16.38 34.60 8.93
N ALA A 180 17.37 34.94 8.11
CA ALA A 180 17.81 34.10 6.99
C ALA A 180 18.16 32.68 7.47
N GLY A 181 17.66 31.68 6.75
CA GLY A 181 17.74 30.27 7.14
C GLY A 181 16.87 29.37 6.28
N SER A 182 17.02 28.06 6.51
CA SER A 182 16.23 27.01 5.85
C SER A 182 15.07 26.60 6.75
N PHE A 183 13.90 26.44 6.15
CA PHE A 183 12.67 26.04 6.81
C PHE A 183 11.99 24.90 6.04
N PRO A 184 11.18 24.06 6.72
CA PRO A 184 10.34 23.08 6.03
C PRO A 184 9.32 23.73 5.11
N GLY A 185 9.03 23.06 4.01
CA GLY A 185 8.03 23.45 3.04
C GLY A 185 7.83 22.37 2.00
N GLY A 186 6.87 22.61 1.11
CA GLY A 186 6.54 21.70 0.01
C GLY A 186 6.15 22.46 -1.25
N GLU A 187 6.03 21.73 -2.34
CA GLU A 187 5.56 22.23 -3.63
C GLU A 187 4.10 21.78 -3.88
N PHE A 188 3.27 22.65 -4.46
CA PHE A 188 1.91 22.25 -4.83
C PHE A 188 1.92 21.49 -6.16
N GLY A 189 1.65 20.18 -6.12
CA GLY A 189 1.70 19.30 -7.30
C GLY A 189 0.72 19.61 -8.43
N PHE A 190 -0.25 20.52 -8.22
CA PHE A 190 -1.15 20.98 -9.28
C PHE A 190 -0.73 22.31 -9.93
N THR A 191 0.34 22.95 -9.46
CA THR A 191 0.80 24.25 -9.99
C THR A 191 1.89 24.11 -11.05
N VAL A 192 2.39 25.22 -11.61
CA VAL A 192 3.54 25.15 -12.52
C VAL A 192 4.75 24.62 -11.74
N PRO A 193 5.36 23.50 -12.18
CA PRO A 193 6.44 22.90 -11.40
C PRO A 193 7.69 23.79 -11.38
N ILE A 194 8.34 23.94 -10.22
CA ILE A 194 9.54 24.74 -10.02
C ILE A 194 10.67 24.28 -10.96
N ALA A 195 10.79 22.96 -11.17
CA ALA A 195 11.76 22.38 -12.08
C ALA A 195 11.60 22.82 -13.55
N THR A 196 10.49 23.49 -13.91
CA THR A 196 10.29 24.04 -15.27
C THR A 196 10.75 25.49 -15.42
N TYR A 197 11.16 26.15 -14.33
CA TYR A 197 11.72 27.50 -14.35
C TYR A 197 13.14 27.46 -14.96
N PRO A 198 13.60 28.53 -15.64
CA PRO A 198 14.89 28.53 -16.34
C PRO A 198 16.12 28.25 -15.47
N ASP A 199 16.04 28.59 -14.19
CA ASP A 199 17.02 28.37 -13.12
C ASP A 199 16.59 27.30 -12.12
N GLU A 200 15.46 26.63 -12.37
CA GLU A 200 14.90 25.54 -11.54
C GLU A 200 14.60 25.97 -10.09
N GLU A 201 14.31 27.27 -9.89
CA GLU A 201 14.06 27.87 -8.59
C GLU A 201 12.91 28.89 -8.67
N ILE A 202 12.30 29.16 -7.52
CA ILE A 202 11.55 30.39 -7.26
C ILE A 202 12.40 31.20 -6.30
N ASN A 203 12.78 32.42 -6.67
CA ASN A 203 13.55 33.30 -5.81
C ASN A 203 13.17 34.76 -6.00
N GLY A 204 13.23 35.53 -4.92
CA GLY A 204 12.98 36.97 -5.01
C GLY A 204 12.20 37.53 -3.81
N PRO A 205 11.77 38.80 -3.93
CA PRO A 205 11.13 39.53 -2.87
C PRO A 205 9.69 39.07 -2.64
N THR A 206 9.25 39.19 -1.38
CA THR A 206 7.92 38.76 -0.95
C THR A 206 7.06 39.92 -0.47
N ILE A 207 5.74 39.78 -0.62
CA ILE A 207 4.76 40.73 -0.05
C ILE A 207 3.55 40.01 0.53
N TYR A 208 3.09 40.48 1.69
CA TYR A 208 1.94 39.87 2.35
C TYR A 208 0.60 40.25 1.69
N GLY A 209 -0.17 39.25 1.28
CA GLY A 209 -1.46 39.37 0.60
C GLY A 209 -2.69 39.10 1.47
N GLY A 210 -2.53 38.81 2.76
CA GLY A 210 -3.65 38.40 3.61
C GLY A 210 -4.04 36.93 3.39
N LEU A 211 -5.33 36.66 3.33
CA LEU A 211 -5.87 35.34 2.98
C LEU A 211 -5.91 35.09 1.47
N ALA A 212 -5.76 36.14 0.63
CA ALA A 212 -5.85 36.05 -0.84
C ALA A 212 -7.13 35.36 -1.36
N CYS A 213 -8.27 35.47 -0.66
CA CYS A 213 -9.52 34.86 -1.11
C CYS A 213 -10.28 35.74 -2.11
N PRO A 214 -10.97 35.15 -3.09
CA PRO A 214 -11.77 35.91 -4.04
C PRO A 214 -12.97 36.58 -3.33
N SER A 215 -13.37 37.76 -3.83
CA SER A 215 -14.60 38.41 -3.39
C SER A 215 -15.79 37.87 -4.18
N ASN A 216 -16.59 36.99 -3.58
CA ASN A 216 -17.72 36.32 -4.22
C ASN A 216 -18.90 36.09 -3.23
N GLU A 217 -19.92 35.34 -3.65
CA GLU A 217 -21.10 35.05 -2.80
C GLU A 217 -20.77 34.15 -1.60
N ASP A 218 -19.73 33.31 -1.71
CA ASP A 218 -19.34 32.34 -0.68
C ASP A 218 -18.49 32.96 0.42
N TYR A 219 -17.57 33.87 0.07
CA TYR A 219 -16.64 34.51 1.01
C TYR A 219 -16.99 35.97 1.33
N GLY A 220 -17.93 36.59 0.61
CA GLY A 220 -18.25 38.00 0.76
C GLY A 220 -17.13 38.93 0.25
N GLU A 221 -17.15 40.19 0.71
CA GLU A 221 -16.12 41.17 0.35
C GLU A 221 -14.81 40.87 1.09
N GLN A 222 -13.77 40.54 0.33
CA GLN A 222 -12.44 40.24 0.83
C GLN A 222 -11.47 41.40 0.55
N PRO A 223 -10.49 41.67 1.43
CA PRO A 223 -9.45 42.65 1.15
C PRO A 223 -8.67 42.30 -0.13
N PRO A 224 -8.43 43.25 -1.05
CA PRO A 224 -7.67 42.98 -2.25
C PRO A 224 -6.19 42.72 -1.92
N VAL A 225 -5.57 41.81 -2.66
CA VAL A 225 -4.12 41.63 -2.63
C VAL A 225 -3.41 42.85 -3.25
N PRO A 226 -2.18 43.19 -2.82
CA PRO A 226 -1.40 44.23 -3.47
C PRO A 226 -1.13 43.89 -4.95
N ASP A 227 -0.96 44.90 -5.79
CA ASP A 227 -0.55 44.72 -7.19
C ASP A 227 0.92 44.25 -7.24
N ALA A 228 1.22 43.21 -8.02
CA ALA A 228 2.56 42.65 -8.10
C ALA A 228 3.61 43.68 -8.54
N SER A 229 3.23 44.70 -9.34
CA SER A 229 4.14 45.77 -9.77
C SER A 229 4.73 46.60 -8.62
N THR A 230 4.23 46.42 -7.39
CA THR A 230 4.83 47.00 -6.18
C THR A 230 6.14 46.32 -5.74
N LEU A 231 6.44 45.13 -6.27
CA LEU A 231 7.71 44.43 -6.07
C LEU A 231 8.69 44.75 -7.19
N GLU A 232 9.85 45.28 -6.82
CA GLU A 232 11.00 45.45 -7.71
C GLU A 232 11.80 44.14 -7.72
N VAL A 233 12.04 43.59 -8.91
CA VAL A 233 12.73 42.31 -9.12
C VAL A 233 13.90 42.48 -10.08
N GLU A 234 14.98 41.75 -9.83
CA GLU A 234 16.11 41.61 -10.73
C GLU A 234 15.85 40.53 -11.80
N PRO A 235 16.64 40.44 -12.87
CA PRO A 235 16.49 39.38 -13.86
C PRO A 235 16.67 37.99 -13.25
N GLY A 236 15.65 37.13 -13.36
CA GLY A 236 15.62 35.80 -12.74
C GLY A 236 15.05 35.81 -11.32
N GLU A 237 14.37 36.88 -10.90
CA GLU A 237 13.58 36.89 -9.67
C GLU A 237 12.08 36.96 -9.97
N GLU A 238 11.30 36.29 -9.14
CA GLU A 238 9.85 36.27 -9.13
C GLU A 238 9.29 37.33 -8.20
N ARG A 239 8.13 37.88 -8.57
CA ARG A 239 7.27 38.61 -7.63
C ARG A 239 6.44 37.61 -6.86
N ILE A 240 6.63 37.56 -5.55
CA ILE A 240 6.08 36.47 -4.73
C ILE A 240 5.04 37.00 -3.76
N LEU A 241 3.80 36.51 -3.89
CA LEU A 241 2.74 36.79 -2.92
C LEU A 241 2.82 35.78 -1.77
N VAL A 242 2.76 36.25 -0.53
CA VAL A 242 2.61 35.40 0.65
C VAL A 242 1.18 35.48 1.17
N ALA A 243 0.50 34.35 1.23
CA ALA A 243 -0.86 34.24 1.75
C ALA A 243 -0.92 33.30 2.96
N LEU A 244 -1.85 33.54 3.88
CA LEU A 244 -2.16 32.60 4.95
C LEU A 244 -3.22 31.58 4.52
N ARG A 245 -3.07 30.34 4.99
CA ARG A 245 -4.08 29.28 4.91
C ARG A 245 -5.38 29.71 5.61
N GLY A 246 -6.51 29.21 5.10
CA GLY A 246 -7.84 29.38 5.68
C GLY A 246 -8.86 30.02 4.73
N LEU A 247 -10.14 30.00 5.14
CA LEU A 247 -11.33 30.55 4.47
C LEU A 247 -11.69 29.96 3.08
N CYS A 248 -10.78 30.02 2.11
CA CYS A 248 -10.99 29.59 0.72
C CYS A 248 -9.96 28.53 0.30
N PHE A 249 -10.17 27.87 -0.83
CA PHE A 249 -9.28 26.83 -1.33
C PHE A 249 -7.90 27.37 -1.70
N PHE A 250 -6.87 26.51 -1.61
CA PHE A 250 -5.51 26.86 -2.04
C PHE A 250 -5.47 27.32 -3.50
N SER A 251 -6.19 26.61 -4.38
CA SER A 251 -6.33 26.97 -5.78
C SER A 251 -6.88 28.38 -5.99
N GLU A 252 -7.86 28.81 -5.20
CA GLU A 252 -8.45 30.16 -5.31
C GLU A 252 -7.46 31.24 -4.89
N LYS A 253 -6.64 30.98 -3.87
CA LYS A 253 -5.56 31.89 -3.44
C LYS A 253 -4.53 32.08 -4.54
N ILE A 254 -4.17 30.98 -5.21
CA ILE A 254 -3.20 30.96 -6.31
C ILE A 254 -3.78 31.69 -7.52
N GLU A 255 -5.05 31.45 -7.87
CA GLU A 255 -5.71 32.17 -8.97
C GLU A 255 -5.76 33.68 -8.70
N VAL A 256 -6.13 34.11 -7.50
CA VAL A 256 -6.13 35.55 -7.11
C VAL A 256 -4.75 36.18 -7.26
N ALA A 257 -3.68 35.48 -6.88
CA ALA A 257 -2.32 35.96 -7.04
C ALA A 257 -1.90 36.03 -8.52
N GLN A 258 -2.21 34.99 -9.29
CA GLN A 258 -1.96 34.92 -10.73
C GLN A 258 -2.65 36.08 -11.47
N GLU A 259 -3.92 36.33 -11.18
CA GLU A 259 -4.67 37.44 -11.77
C GLU A 259 -4.12 38.83 -11.36
N ALA A 260 -3.50 38.92 -10.17
CA ALA A 260 -2.83 40.13 -9.69
C ALA A 260 -1.40 40.31 -10.26
N GLY A 261 -0.94 39.40 -11.11
CA GLY A 261 0.32 39.49 -11.85
C GLY A 261 1.56 39.04 -11.08
N TYR A 262 1.40 38.24 -10.02
CA TYR A 262 2.51 37.59 -9.33
C TYR A 262 3.09 36.46 -10.19
N ASP A 263 4.36 36.14 -9.97
CA ASP A 263 5.07 35.07 -10.70
C ASP A 263 5.11 33.76 -9.90
N ALA A 264 4.88 33.82 -8.57
CA ALA A 264 4.74 32.68 -7.67
C ALA A 264 3.98 33.02 -6.37
N VAL A 265 3.56 32.00 -5.61
CA VAL A 265 2.87 32.13 -4.33
C VAL A 265 3.51 31.29 -3.22
N VAL A 266 3.63 31.86 -2.03
CA VAL A 266 3.92 31.13 -0.79
C VAL A 266 2.65 31.08 0.05
N ILE A 267 2.17 29.89 0.38
CA ILE A 267 1.03 29.70 1.29
C ILE A 267 1.55 29.21 2.63
N ALA A 268 1.49 30.09 3.62
CA ALA A 268 1.90 29.78 4.98
C ALA A 268 0.76 29.16 5.79
N ASN A 269 1.13 28.23 6.67
CA ASN A 269 0.22 27.65 7.63
C ASN A 269 -0.25 28.69 8.68
N HIS A 270 -1.28 28.32 9.44
CA HIS A 270 -1.98 29.19 10.38
C HIS A 270 -1.97 28.58 11.80
N HIS A 271 -2.44 29.31 12.83
CA HIS A 271 -2.39 28.85 14.23
C HIS A 271 -2.92 27.42 14.41
N GLY A 272 -4.14 27.16 13.92
CA GLY A 272 -4.78 25.85 14.06
C GLY A 272 -4.00 24.73 13.36
N GLY A 273 -3.54 24.99 12.14
CA GLY A 273 -2.72 24.04 11.37
C GLY A 273 -1.32 23.81 11.93
N SER A 274 -0.83 24.67 12.82
CA SER A 274 0.40 24.46 13.60
C SER A 274 0.18 23.70 14.92
N GLY A 275 -1.04 23.19 15.16
CA GLY A 275 -1.41 22.61 16.45
C GLY A 275 -1.33 23.63 17.59
N PHE A 276 -1.64 24.89 17.32
CA PHE A 276 -1.48 26.00 18.27
C PHE A 276 -0.05 26.09 18.86
N GLY A 277 0.95 25.83 18.00
CA GLY A 277 2.38 25.95 18.33
C GLY A 277 3.05 24.65 18.78
N GLU A 278 2.33 23.52 18.83
CA GLU A 278 2.93 22.20 19.01
C GLU A 278 3.81 21.82 17.82
N ASN A 279 3.37 22.16 16.60
CA ASN A 279 4.06 21.88 15.34
C ASN A 279 4.26 23.18 14.53
N PRO A 280 5.13 24.10 14.98
CA PRO A 280 5.26 25.45 14.43
C PRO A 280 5.78 25.48 12.98
N ASP A 281 6.44 24.41 12.55
CA ASP A 281 7.01 24.25 11.21
C ASP A 281 6.16 23.37 10.29
N ALA A 282 5.05 22.80 10.78
CA ALA A 282 4.17 21.98 9.95
C ALA A 282 3.71 22.77 8.73
N SER A 283 3.99 22.22 7.55
CA SER A 283 3.53 22.72 6.26
C SER A 283 2.41 21.83 5.72
N LEU A 284 1.53 22.40 4.91
CA LEU A 284 0.52 21.62 4.19
C LEU A 284 0.32 22.18 2.80
N CYS A 285 0.70 21.40 1.80
CA CYS A 285 0.43 21.65 0.40
C CYS A 285 -0.80 20.81 0.02
N GLY A 286 -1.97 21.45 -0.06
CA GLY A 286 -3.21 20.75 -0.40
C GLY A 286 -3.39 20.50 -1.90
N SER A 287 -4.57 20.02 -2.26
CA SER A 287 -4.97 19.75 -3.65
C SER A 287 -5.69 20.95 -4.32
N GLN A 288 -5.92 20.82 -5.62
CA GLN A 288 -6.71 21.79 -6.39
C GLN A 288 -8.19 21.65 -6.04
N GLY A 289 -8.73 22.61 -5.29
CA GLY A 289 -10.14 22.61 -4.86
C GLY A 289 -11.12 23.25 -5.85
N HIS A 290 -10.63 23.84 -6.94
CA HIS A 290 -11.48 24.46 -7.97
C HIS A 290 -10.78 24.46 -9.35
N ASP A 291 -11.59 24.46 -10.41
CA ASP A 291 -11.10 24.45 -11.79
C ASP A 291 -10.56 25.83 -12.22
N PHE A 292 -9.25 25.92 -12.43
CA PHE A 292 -8.58 27.00 -13.14
C PHE A 292 -7.34 26.45 -13.86
N THR A 293 -6.68 27.28 -14.68
CA THR A 293 -5.40 26.93 -15.30
C THR A 293 -4.27 27.64 -14.56
N PRO A 294 -3.48 26.90 -13.77
CA PRO A 294 -2.30 27.45 -13.10
C PRO A 294 -1.25 27.87 -14.13
N GLU A 295 -0.78 29.10 -14.02
CA GLU A 295 0.29 29.68 -14.84
C GLU A 295 1.52 30.05 -14.00
N ILE A 296 1.44 29.89 -12.67
CA ILE A 296 2.50 30.20 -11.72
C ILE A 296 2.72 29.03 -10.77
N ALA A 297 3.93 28.96 -10.19
CA ALA A 297 4.26 27.99 -9.16
C ALA A 297 3.73 28.43 -7.79
N ALA A 298 3.46 27.45 -6.91
CA ALA A 298 3.19 27.71 -5.51
C ALA A 298 3.95 26.75 -4.59
N VAL A 299 4.36 27.28 -3.44
CA VAL A 299 4.96 26.51 -2.34
C VAL A 299 4.20 26.73 -1.04
N CYS A 300 4.23 25.74 -0.15
CA CYS A 300 3.72 25.88 1.21
C CYS A 300 4.86 25.92 2.23
N THR A 301 4.64 26.59 3.36
CA THR A 301 5.61 26.65 4.48
C THR A 301 4.90 26.70 5.83
N GLY A 302 5.62 26.39 6.90
CA GLY A 302 5.10 26.47 8.26
C GLY A 302 4.77 27.89 8.74
N HIS A 303 3.94 27.97 9.79
CA HIS A 303 3.49 29.23 10.38
C HIS A 303 4.64 30.05 10.98
N ARG A 304 5.64 29.39 11.58
CA ARG A 304 6.83 30.07 12.11
C ARG A 304 7.63 30.78 11.03
N ALA A 305 7.82 30.14 9.87
CA ALA A 305 8.56 30.70 8.75
C ALA A 305 7.90 31.98 8.22
N PHE A 306 6.57 32.04 8.20
CA PHE A 306 5.81 33.24 7.84
C PHE A 306 6.14 34.44 8.72
N HIS A 307 6.14 34.29 10.05
CA HIS A 307 6.48 35.39 10.94
C HIS A 307 7.94 35.84 10.78
N LEU A 308 8.85 34.88 10.62
CA LEU A 308 10.26 35.16 10.40
C LEU A 308 10.51 35.90 9.08
N LEU A 309 9.76 35.58 8.02
CA LEU A 309 9.77 36.25 6.72
C LEU A 309 9.38 37.72 6.82
N PHE A 310 8.47 38.07 7.74
CA PHE A 310 8.02 39.45 7.95
C PHE A 310 8.65 40.13 9.19
N ASN A 311 9.67 39.52 9.80
CA ASN A 311 10.32 40.00 11.01
C ASN A 311 9.34 40.28 12.18
N THR A 312 8.26 39.50 12.27
CA THR A 312 7.30 39.55 13.37
C THR A 312 7.58 38.40 14.34
N THR A 313 7.07 38.53 15.57
CA THR A 313 7.15 37.45 16.58
C THR A 313 6.03 36.45 16.29
N PRO A 314 6.32 35.14 16.16
CA PRO A 314 5.28 34.13 16.01
C PRO A 314 4.34 34.10 17.23
N GLY A 315 3.05 34.30 17.00
CA GLY A 315 1.97 33.97 17.93
C GLY A 315 1.37 32.61 17.60
N TYR A 316 0.59 32.06 18.53
CA TYR A 316 -0.10 30.78 18.36
C TYR A 316 -1.47 30.74 19.07
N GLU A 317 -1.88 31.86 19.65
CA GLU A 317 -3.09 31.94 20.48
C GLU A 317 -4.18 32.71 19.74
N GLY A 318 -5.41 32.17 19.75
CA GLY A 318 -6.58 32.86 19.22
C GLY A 318 -6.67 32.83 17.68
N PRO A 319 -7.51 33.71 17.08
CA PRO A 319 -7.58 33.84 15.62
C PRO A 319 -6.23 34.32 15.06
N ASP A 320 -5.98 34.10 13.78
CA ASP A 320 -4.76 34.55 13.06
C ASP A 320 -4.71 36.10 12.90
N ASP A 321 -4.68 36.83 14.02
CA ASP A 321 -4.73 38.30 14.10
C ASP A 321 -3.37 38.98 14.32
N ASP A 322 -2.30 38.18 14.40
CA ASP A 322 -0.91 38.60 14.59
C ASP A 322 -0.13 38.74 13.27
N ALA A 323 -0.80 38.52 12.14
CA ALA A 323 -0.28 38.79 10.81
C ALA A 323 0.03 40.29 10.60
N PRO A 324 1.08 40.64 9.83
CA PRO A 324 1.35 42.03 9.49
C PRO A 324 0.23 42.62 8.59
N PRO A 325 0.15 43.94 8.41
CA PRO A 325 -0.80 44.54 7.48
C PRO A 325 -0.56 44.04 6.03
N ILE A 326 -1.65 43.86 5.26
CA ILE A 326 -1.56 43.57 3.82
C ILE A 326 -0.71 44.63 3.12
N GLY A 327 0.19 44.19 2.25
CA GLY A 327 1.19 45.03 1.57
C GLY A 327 2.50 45.20 2.33
N THR A 328 2.67 44.56 3.49
CA THR A 328 3.97 44.52 4.17
C THR A 328 4.96 43.72 3.33
N LEU A 329 6.13 44.30 3.06
CA LEU A 329 7.23 43.62 2.39
C LEU A 329 7.88 42.63 3.35
N GLY A 330 8.12 41.41 2.87
CA GLY A 330 8.90 40.40 3.56
C GLY A 330 10.34 40.37 3.07
N GLU A 331 11.13 39.49 3.67
CA GLU A 331 12.47 39.15 3.19
C GLU A 331 12.39 38.33 1.89
N ASP A 332 13.52 38.25 1.18
CA ASP A 332 13.65 37.49 -0.05
C ASP A 332 13.67 35.99 0.28
N ILE A 333 13.11 35.18 -0.62
CA ILE A 333 13.12 33.73 -0.51
C ILE A 333 13.86 33.06 -1.66
N GLN A 334 14.18 31.77 -1.46
CA GLN A 334 14.60 30.85 -2.51
C GLN A 334 14.00 29.47 -2.20
N ALA A 335 13.34 28.88 -3.20
CA ALA A 335 12.76 27.55 -3.16
C ALA A 335 13.24 26.80 -4.42
N SER A 336 13.76 25.58 -4.25
CA SER A 336 14.32 24.79 -5.35
C SER A 336 13.73 23.37 -5.33
N ALA A 337 13.50 22.81 -6.51
CA ALA A 337 13.02 21.43 -6.65
C ALA A 337 14.19 20.43 -6.67
N LEU A 338 13.96 19.26 -6.10
CA LEU A 338 14.84 18.09 -6.18
C LEU A 338 14.07 16.98 -6.87
N PHE A 339 14.60 16.48 -8.00
CA PHE A 339 14.07 15.28 -8.62
C PHE A 339 14.36 14.07 -7.74
N ASP A 340 13.32 13.35 -7.38
CA ASP A 340 13.33 12.19 -6.50
C ASP A 340 12.56 10.99 -7.08
N GLY A 341 12.16 11.11 -8.35
CA GLY A 341 11.51 10.04 -9.10
C GLY A 341 10.07 9.80 -8.67
N TRP A 342 9.39 8.91 -9.38
CA TRP A 342 8.03 8.49 -9.05
C TRP A 342 8.02 7.26 -8.16
N GLY A 343 6.85 6.95 -7.58
CA GLY A 343 6.63 5.85 -6.65
C GLY A 343 6.91 4.48 -7.27
N TYR A 344 7.45 3.58 -6.44
CA TYR A 344 8.04 2.32 -6.88
C TYR A 344 7.76 1.16 -5.93
N VAL A 345 8.16 -0.05 -6.34
CA VAL A 345 7.86 -1.29 -5.60
C VAL A 345 9.00 -1.66 -4.67
N ARG A 346 8.67 -2.12 -3.48
CA ARG A 346 9.62 -2.73 -2.54
C ARG A 346 9.34 -4.20 -2.30
N LEU A 347 10.41 -4.97 -2.11
CA LEU A 347 10.36 -6.37 -1.71
C LEU A 347 11.01 -6.51 -0.34
N LEU A 348 10.26 -6.93 0.66
CA LEU A 348 10.75 -7.11 2.03
C LEU A 348 10.80 -8.59 2.42
N ASP A 349 11.72 -8.96 3.31
CA ASP A 349 11.58 -10.22 4.07
C ASP A 349 10.51 -10.04 5.15
N ARG A 350 9.50 -10.91 5.18
CA ARG A 350 8.36 -10.76 6.09
C ARG A 350 8.73 -10.92 7.57
N ASN A 351 9.86 -11.55 7.90
CA ASN A 351 10.24 -11.79 9.30
C ASN A 351 11.15 -10.72 9.88
N SER A 352 12.03 -10.12 9.06
CA SER A 352 12.90 -9.03 9.49
C SER A 352 12.41 -7.66 9.07
N LEU A 353 11.43 -7.58 8.15
CA LEU A 353 10.93 -6.37 7.49
C LEU A 353 11.99 -5.55 6.73
N GLU A 354 13.25 -6.00 6.73
CA GLU A 354 14.33 -5.45 5.90
C GLU A 354 14.03 -5.56 4.40
N GLU A 355 14.35 -4.49 3.68
CA GLU A 355 14.29 -4.45 2.22
C GLU A 355 15.32 -5.41 1.59
N ILE A 356 14.83 -6.23 0.67
CA ILE A 356 15.63 -7.14 -0.15
C ILE A 356 16.04 -6.46 -1.46
N ASP A 357 15.09 -5.75 -2.08
CA ASP A 357 15.27 -5.07 -3.37
C ASP A 357 14.12 -4.09 -3.63
N ALA A 358 14.35 -3.14 -4.52
CA ALA A 358 13.35 -2.18 -4.99
C ALA A 358 13.26 -2.22 -6.53
N TYR A 359 12.12 -1.81 -7.09
CA TYR A 359 11.87 -1.82 -8.52
C TYR A 359 11.01 -0.64 -8.95
N ALA A 360 11.57 0.18 -9.83
CA ALA A 360 10.84 1.19 -10.60
C ALA A 360 10.93 0.86 -12.10
N ILE A 361 10.01 1.40 -12.90
CA ILE A 361 10.18 1.44 -14.35
C ILE A 361 11.26 2.48 -14.69
N ASP A 362 12.01 2.28 -15.78
CA ASP A 362 13.12 3.18 -16.14
C ASP A 362 12.64 4.65 -16.27
N GLU A 363 11.44 4.86 -16.83
CA GLU A 363 10.84 6.18 -16.99
C GLU A 363 10.50 6.87 -15.66
N ALA A 364 10.28 6.11 -14.58
CA ALA A 364 9.98 6.67 -13.26
C ALA A 364 11.22 7.27 -12.58
N LEU A 365 12.42 6.97 -13.08
CA LEU A 365 13.70 7.44 -12.53
C LEU A 365 14.38 8.46 -13.46
N ASP A 366 13.68 8.93 -14.50
CA ASP A 366 14.23 9.82 -15.52
C ASP A 366 13.50 11.17 -15.50
N PRO A 367 14.19 12.29 -15.19
CA PRO A 367 13.56 13.62 -15.15
C PRO A 367 12.99 14.07 -16.49
N ASP A 368 13.45 13.51 -17.63
CA ASP A 368 12.85 13.78 -18.95
C ASP A 368 11.40 13.30 -19.06
N PHE A 369 10.96 12.41 -18.15
CA PHE A 369 9.62 11.85 -18.08
C PHE A 369 8.76 12.42 -16.95
N ALA A 370 9.26 13.39 -16.20
CA ALA A 370 8.54 13.97 -15.07
C ALA A 370 7.27 14.75 -15.50
N PHE A 371 7.22 15.28 -16.72
CA PHE A 371 6.10 16.10 -17.19
C PHE A 371 5.57 15.65 -18.55
N GLY A 372 4.25 15.64 -18.70
CA GLY A 372 3.58 15.36 -19.98
C GLY A 372 3.42 13.87 -20.32
N PHE A 373 3.78 12.97 -19.41
CA PHE A 373 3.66 11.51 -19.57
C PHE A 373 2.59 10.86 -18.67
N GLY A 374 1.88 11.68 -17.88
CA GLY A 374 0.97 11.22 -16.82
C GLY A 374 1.74 10.70 -15.60
N ALA A 375 1.04 10.15 -14.62
CA ALA A 375 1.68 9.61 -13.41
C ALA A 375 2.43 8.31 -13.74
N LEU A 376 3.72 8.24 -13.41
CA LEU A 376 4.56 7.05 -13.63
C LEU A 376 4.80 6.23 -12.36
N SER A 377 3.97 6.45 -11.35
CA SER A 377 3.99 5.70 -10.09
C SER A 377 3.26 4.35 -10.19
N VAL A 378 3.71 3.42 -9.36
CA VAL A 378 2.95 2.22 -9.01
C VAL A 378 1.77 2.58 -8.10
N HIS A 379 0.69 1.79 -8.16
CA HIS A 379 -0.46 1.92 -7.26
C HIS A 379 -0.69 0.63 -6.47
N GLU A 380 -1.04 -0.48 -7.14
CA GLU A 380 -1.34 -1.76 -6.49
C GLU A 380 -0.44 -2.91 -7.00
N VAL A 381 -0.25 -3.89 -6.13
CA VAL A 381 0.31 -5.20 -6.45
C VAL A 381 -0.70 -6.32 -6.18
N ALA A 382 -0.85 -7.21 -7.16
CA ALA A 382 -1.53 -8.49 -6.99
C ALA A 382 -0.53 -9.64 -7.14
N VAL A 383 -0.33 -10.40 -6.08
CA VAL A 383 0.57 -11.55 -6.07
C VAL A 383 -0.10 -12.78 -6.67
N ASP A 384 0.63 -13.53 -7.49
CA ASP A 384 0.11 -14.77 -8.04
C ASP A 384 -0.07 -15.84 -6.95
N PRO A 385 -1.31 -16.28 -6.62
CA PRO A 385 -1.56 -17.15 -5.47
C PRO A 385 -1.09 -18.60 -5.70
N VAL A 386 -0.65 -18.94 -6.91
CA VAL A 386 -0.19 -20.29 -7.27
C VAL A 386 1.31 -20.26 -7.60
N GLU A 387 1.71 -19.33 -8.46
CA GLU A 387 3.07 -19.23 -8.97
C GLU A 387 3.94 -18.35 -8.07
N GLN A 388 4.46 -18.97 -7.01
CA GLN A 388 5.48 -18.40 -6.13
C GLN A 388 6.53 -17.56 -6.89
N GLY A 389 6.70 -16.29 -6.48
CA GLY A 389 7.67 -15.39 -7.11
C GLY A 389 7.19 -14.76 -8.41
N LEU A 390 5.88 -14.54 -8.56
CA LEU A 390 5.27 -13.78 -9.67
C LEU A 390 4.21 -12.83 -9.09
N ALA A 391 4.23 -11.57 -9.52
CA ALA A 391 3.22 -10.57 -9.16
C ALA A 391 2.93 -9.67 -10.37
N TYR A 392 1.79 -8.99 -10.31
CA TYR A 392 1.29 -8.07 -11.32
C TYR A 392 1.10 -6.71 -10.66
N LEU A 393 1.47 -5.64 -11.35
CA LEU A 393 1.46 -4.29 -10.79
C LEU A 393 0.63 -3.40 -11.70
N SER A 394 -0.25 -2.59 -11.12
CA SER A 394 -0.81 -1.43 -11.79
C SER A 394 0.16 -0.26 -11.63
N TYR A 395 0.70 0.20 -12.75
CA TYR A 395 1.26 1.55 -12.83
C TYR A 395 0.29 2.38 -13.65
N TYR A 396 -0.01 3.59 -13.19
CA TYR A 396 -0.93 4.54 -13.82
C TYR A 396 -0.70 4.69 -15.33
N SER A 397 0.11 5.66 -15.74
CA SER A 397 0.53 5.82 -17.13
C SER A 397 1.63 4.83 -17.51
N GLY A 398 2.34 4.32 -16.50
CA GLY A 398 3.33 3.27 -16.69
C GLY A 398 2.74 2.05 -17.39
N GLY A 399 1.53 1.58 -17.06
CA GLY A 399 0.93 0.38 -17.66
C GLY A 399 0.92 -0.83 -16.73
N LEU A 400 0.25 -1.91 -17.14
CA LEU A 400 0.33 -3.17 -16.39
C LEU A 400 1.76 -3.73 -16.44
N ARG A 401 2.37 -3.99 -15.29
CA ARG A 401 3.68 -4.65 -15.17
C ARG A 401 3.55 -6.06 -14.59
N VAL A 402 4.54 -6.90 -14.89
CA VAL A 402 4.65 -8.25 -14.34
C VAL A 402 6.07 -8.45 -13.83
N ILE A 403 6.21 -8.70 -12.53
CA ILE A 403 7.50 -8.92 -11.90
C ILE A 403 7.65 -10.35 -11.42
N ARG A 404 8.89 -10.84 -11.41
CA ARG A 404 9.31 -11.99 -10.62
C ARG A 404 10.09 -11.51 -9.42
N TYR A 405 9.82 -12.10 -8.27
CA TYR A 405 10.47 -11.74 -7.01
C TYR A 405 10.99 -12.98 -6.27
N GLY A 406 11.88 -12.76 -5.30
CA GLY A 406 12.34 -13.75 -4.33
C GLY A 406 13.68 -13.35 -3.72
N ASP A 407 14.43 -14.33 -3.20
CA ASP A 407 15.72 -14.12 -2.51
C ASP A 407 16.81 -13.40 -3.31
N ARG A 408 16.59 -13.14 -4.60
CA ARG A 408 17.54 -12.46 -5.50
C ARG A 408 16.98 -11.15 -6.03
N GLY A 409 16.00 -10.59 -5.35
CA GLY A 409 15.34 -9.35 -5.71
C GLY A 409 14.22 -9.51 -6.75
N ILE A 410 13.89 -8.39 -7.37
CA ILE A 410 12.79 -8.19 -8.31
C ILE A 410 13.33 -8.18 -9.74
N LYS A 411 12.51 -8.64 -10.67
CA LYS A 411 12.78 -8.54 -12.11
C LYS A 411 11.50 -8.44 -12.91
N GLU A 412 11.37 -7.41 -13.74
CA GLU A 412 10.30 -7.34 -14.74
C GLU A 412 10.42 -8.50 -15.76
N VAL A 413 9.29 -9.15 -16.04
CA VAL A 413 9.18 -10.27 -16.99
C VAL A 413 8.06 -10.10 -18.00
N GLY A 414 7.39 -8.95 -18.01
CA GLY A 414 6.40 -8.57 -19.00
C GLY A 414 5.68 -7.29 -18.61
N HIS A 415 5.10 -6.64 -19.61
CA HIS A 415 4.29 -5.45 -19.43
C HIS A 415 3.25 -5.31 -20.55
N TYR A 416 2.31 -4.40 -20.37
CA TYR A 416 1.43 -3.89 -21.41
C TYR A 416 1.19 -2.40 -21.21
N ILE A 417 1.36 -1.64 -22.29
CA ILE A 417 1.03 -0.21 -22.37
C ILE A 417 0.16 -0.04 -23.62
N ASP A 418 -1.01 0.59 -23.48
CA ASP A 418 -1.85 0.83 -24.66
C ASP A 418 -1.26 1.94 -25.54
N LYS A 419 -1.46 1.84 -26.85
CA LYS A 419 -0.96 2.84 -27.80
C LYS A 419 -1.55 4.23 -27.61
N LYS A 420 -2.72 4.32 -26.96
CA LYS A 420 -3.39 5.58 -26.65
C LYS A 420 -3.04 6.12 -25.26
N GLY A 421 -2.17 5.44 -24.52
CA GLY A 421 -2.01 5.65 -23.09
C GLY A 421 -3.00 4.80 -22.29
N ASN A 422 -2.74 4.72 -21.00
CA ASN A 422 -3.52 4.02 -19.99
C ASN A 422 -3.39 4.79 -18.68
N ASP A 423 -4.27 4.46 -17.74
CA ASP A 423 -4.25 4.98 -16.38
C ASP A 423 -4.69 3.87 -15.42
N PHE A 424 -3.85 2.82 -15.31
CA PHE A 424 -4.20 1.63 -14.53
C PHE A 424 -4.09 1.92 -13.03
N TRP A 425 -5.21 1.74 -12.36
CA TRP A 425 -5.38 1.96 -10.94
C TRP A 425 -5.36 0.63 -10.19
N GLY A 426 -6.32 -0.27 -10.46
CA GLY A 426 -6.39 -1.56 -9.75
C GLY A 426 -5.76 -2.73 -10.50
N VAL A 427 -5.30 -3.77 -9.78
CA VAL A 427 -4.89 -5.06 -10.36
C VAL A 427 -5.28 -6.24 -9.47
N GLU A 428 -5.77 -7.34 -10.05
CA GLU A 428 -6.19 -8.53 -9.29
C GLU A 428 -6.02 -9.84 -10.11
N VAL A 429 -5.73 -10.96 -9.45
CA VAL A 429 -5.59 -12.28 -10.08
C VAL A 429 -6.85 -13.11 -9.94
N HIS A 430 -7.59 -13.26 -11.05
CA HIS A 430 -8.84 -14.01 -11.05
C HIS A 430 -8.72 -15.41 -11.70
N PHE A 431 -9.39 -16.40 -11.10
CA PHE A 431 -9.50 -17.76 -11.67
C PHE A 431 -10.92 -18.04 -12.14
N LEU A 432 -11.09 -18.34 -13.42
CA LEU A 432 -12.39 -18.67 -13.97
C LEU A 432 -12.95 -19.97 -13.33
N PRO A 433 -14.16 -19.97 -12.75
CA PRO A 433 -14.68 -21.10 -11.97
C PRO A 433 -14.75 -22.45 -12.71
N LYS A 434 -14.97 -22.43 -14.03
CA LYS A 434 -15.16 -23.66 -14.84
C LYS A 434 -13.89 -24.19 -15.48
N THR A 435 -12.96 -23.31 -15.82
CA THR A 435 -11.74 -23.67 -16.56
C THR A 435 -10.50 -23.62 -15.69
N HIS A 436 -10.59 -22.99 -14.51
CA HIS A 436 -9.47 -22.64 -13.64
C HIS A 436 -8.34 -21.94 -14.40
N GLN A 437 -8.73 -21.22 -15.47
CA GLN A 437 -7.82 -20.37 -16.20
C GLN A 437 -7.55 -19.13 -15.35
N LYS A 438 -6.26 -18.88 -15.13
CA LYS A 438 -5.76 -17.66 -14.51
C LYS A 438 -5.88 -16.50 -15.50
N LEU A 439 -6.49 -15.41 -15.04
CA LEU A 439 -6.62 -14.12 -15.70
C LEU A 439 -6.13 -13.04 -14.75
N ILE A 440 -5.71 -11.91 -15.31
CA ILE A 440 -5.34 -10.73 -14.56
C ILE A 440 -6.35 -9.66 -14.94
N LEU A 441 -7.03 -9.11 -13.94
CA LEU A 441 -7.99 -8.03 -14.09
C LEU A 441 -7.23 -6.75 -13.75
N ALA A 442 -7.30 -5.75 -14.61
CA ALA A 442 -6.79 -4.42 -14.28
C ALA A 442 -7.89 -3.40 -14.50
N SER A 443 -7.99 -2.43 -13.59
CA SER A 443 -8.93 -1.32 -13.73
C SER A 443 -8.19 -0.10 -14.26
N ASP A 444 -8.68 0.48 -15.34
CA ASP A 444 -8.13 1.68 -15.97
C ASP A 444 -9.11 2.83 -15.76
N ARG A 445 -8.63 3.98 -15.28
CA ARG A 445 -9.49 5.14 -14.93
C ARG A 445 -10.13 5.77 -16.17
N ASP A 446 -9.50 5.65 -17.33
CA ASP A 446 -10.02 6.19 -18.59
C ASP A 446 -11.02 5.25 -19.29
N SER A 447 -10.85 3.93 -19.13
CA SER A 447 -11.50 2.94 -20.01
C SER A 447 -12.12 1.73 -19.31
N GLY A 448 -11.97 1.62 -17.99
CA GLY A 448 -12.61 0.59 -17.15
C GLY A 448 -11.85 -0.74 -17.11
N LEU A 449 -12.56 -1.87 -17.12
CA LEU A 449 -11.97 -3.19 -16.89
C LEU A 449 -11.20 -3.72 -18.11
N TRP A 450 -9.94 -4.08 -17.88
CA TRP A 450 -9.09 -4.85 -18.80
C TRP A 450 -8.86 -6.27 -18.29
N ILE A 451 -8.79 -7.23 -19.23
CA ILE A 451 -8.60 -8.65 -18.91
C ILE A 451 -7.38 -9.16 -19.65
N PHE A 452 -6.35 -9.49 -18.89
CA PHE A 452 -5.09 -9.98 -19.40
C PHE A 452 -4.89 -11.47 -19.14
N LYS A 453 -4.02 -12.05 -19.96
CA LYS A 453 -3.45 -13.37 -19.74
C LYS A 453 -1.94 -13.26 -19.86
N PHE A 454 -1.23 -13.59 -18.79
CA PHE A 454 0.22 -13.63 -18.82
C PHE A 454 0.71 -14.71 -19.81
N THR A 455 1.57 -14.30 -20.73
CA THR A 455 2.12 -15.15 -21.80
C THR A 455 3.57 -15.58 -21.54
N GLY A 456 4.19 -15.08 -20.48
CA GLY A 456 5.54 -15.46 -20.09
C GLY A 456 5.65 -16.91 -19.60
N ARG A 457 6.86 -17.29 -19.17
CA ARG A 457 7.10 -18.65 -18.66
C ARG A 457 6.33 -18.87 -17.37
N THR A 458 5.56 -19.95 -17.30
CA THR A 458 4.84 -20.41 -16.09
C THR A 458 5.06 -21.91 -15.87
N ASP A 459 4.87 -22.40 -14.65
CA ASP A 459 4.90 -23.85 -14.39
C ASP A 459 3.60 -24.52 -14.90
N LYS A 460 3.67 -25.09 -16.11
CA LYS A 460 2.56 -25.82 -16.76
C LYS A 460 2.01 -27.00 -15.98
N ARG A 461 2.65 -27.41 -14.89
CA ARG A 461 2.11 -28.41 -13.96
C ARG A 461 0.92 -27.86 -13.15
N PHE A 462 0.80 -26.55 -12.99
CA PHE A 462 -0.29 -25.93 -12.23
C PHE A 462 -1.61 -25.85 -13.00
N GLU A 463 -1.54 -25.85 -14.33
CA GLU A 463 -2.68 -25.77 -15.26
C GLU A 463 -3.37 -27.13 -15.50
N ARG A 464 -2.95 -28.20 -14.80
CA ARG A 464 -3.50 -29.55 -15.01
C ARG A 464 -3.35 -30.43 -13.78
N PHE A 465 -4.03 -31.58 -13.79
CA PHE A 465 -3.80 -32.60 -12.78
C PHE A 465 -2.40 -33.21 -12.86
N VAL A 466 -1.76 -33.27 -11.70
CA VAL A 466 -0.45 -33.88 -11.48
C VAL A 466 -0.58 -35.01 -10.46
N GLY A 467 -0.17 -36.23 -10.84
CA GLY A 467 -0.26 -37.40 -9.97
C GLY A 467 0.85 -37.50 -8.94
N ARG A 468 0.55 -37.97 -7.73
CA ARG A 468 1.50 -38.39 -6.67
C ARG A 468 1.09 -39.75 -6.12
N ASN A 469 2.06 -40.55 -5.71
CA ASN A 469 1.83 -41.86 -5.11
C ASN A 469 2.40 -41.91 -3.68
N ALA A 470 1.83 -42.73 -2.82
CA ALA A 470 2.41 -43.13 -1.53
C ALA A 470 2.29 -44.64 -1.33
N ARG A 471 3.31 -45.26 -0.71
CA ARG A 471 3.28 -46.66 -0.25
C ARG A 471 3.23 -46.67 1.26
N LEU A 472 2.09 -47.09 1.82
CA LEU A 472 1.76 -46.97 3.23
C LEU A 472 2.07 -48.26 4.00
N SER A 473 2.61 -48.15 5.22
CA SER A 473 2.82 -49.27 6.15
C SER A 473 2.96 -48.77 7.58
N GLY A 474 2.59 -49.58 8.59
CA GLY A 474 2.70 -49.16 9.99
C GLY A 474 4.13 -48.96 10.46
N ALA A 475 5.10 -49.69 9.88
CA ALA A 475 6.53 -49.50 10.11
C ALA A 475 7.09 -48.12 9.67
N LYS A 476 6.29 -47.31 8.96
CA LYS A 476 6.66 -45.94 8.55
C LYS A 476 5.96 -44.87 9.38
N GLU A 477 5.09 -45.25 10.30
CA GLU A 477 4.40 -44.30 11.17
C GLU A 477 5.41 -43.63 12.11
N VAL A 478 5.27 -42.32 12.29
CA VAL A 478 6.10 -41.53 13.20
C VAL A 478 5.18 -40.53 13.92
N PRO A 479 5.23 -40.44 15.27
CA PRO A 479 5.84 -41.42 16.18
C PRO A 479 5.17 -42.79 16.02
N GLY A 480 5.97 -43.84 16.00
CA GLY A 480 5.50 -45.22 15.84
C GLY A 480 5.24 -45.93 17.18
N PRO A 481 4.75 -47.19 17.15
CA PRO A 481 4.47 -47.97 15.95
C PRO A 481 3.04 -47.75 15.41
N GLY A 482 2.89 -47.80 14.08
CA GLY A 482 1.58 -48.05 13.46
C GLY A 482 1.24 -49.54 13.46
N ASP A 483 0.25 -49.94 12.66
CA ASP A 483 -0.21 -51.32 12.55
C ASP A 483 0.92 -52.23 11.99
N PRO A 484 1.42 -53.22 12.76
CA PRO A 484 2.60 -54.01 12.40
C PRO A 484 2.48 -54.76 11.07
N ASP A 485 1.28 -55.16 10.64
CA ASP A 485 1.07 -55.90 9.38
C ASP A 485 0.19 -55.16 8.35
N GLY A 486 -0.25 -53.95 8.76
CA GLY A 486 -0.94 -52.96 7.96
C GLY A 486 -0.14 -52.45 6.78
N ARG A 487 -0.82 -52.35 5.63
CA ARG A 487 -0.25 -51.83 4.39
C ARG A 487 -1.28 -51.15 3.50
N GLY A 488 -0.84 -50.21 2.69
CA GLY A 488 -1.72 -49.48 1.79
C GLY A 488 -1.00 -48.76 0.65
N THR A 489 -1.79 -48.11 -0.19
CA THR A 489 -1.30 -47.24 -1.26
C THR A 489 -2.24 -46.07 -1.42
N ALA A 490 -1.68 -44.87 -1.54
CA ALA A 490 -2.43 -43.68 -1.95
C ALA A 490 -2.03 -43.27 -3.36
N ARG A 491 -3.00 -42.86 -4.18
CA ARG A 491 -2.79 -42.08 -5.39
C ARG A 491 -3.50 -40.76 -5.22
N ILE A 492 -2.75 -39.67 -5.32
CA ILE A 492 -3.24 -38.29 -5.21
C ILE A 492 -3.12 -37.65 -6.60
N ARG A 493 -4.08 -36.83 -6.98
CA ARG A 493 -4.04 -35.98 -8.18
C ARG A 493 -4.30 -34.55 -7.71
N LEU A 494 -3.42 -33.65 -8.11
CA LEU A 494 -3.35 -32.27 -7.62
C LEU A 494 -3.58 -31.32 -8.80
N HIS A 495 -4.47 -30.34 -8.67
CA HIS A 495 -4.68 -29.29 -9.66
C HIS A 495 -4.55 -27.92 -8.99
N ALA A 496 -3.37 -27.32 -9.07
CA ALA A 496 -3.02 -26.14 -8.26
C ALA A 496 -3.89 -24.91 -8.58
N ASN A 497 -4.11 -24.58 -9.85
CA ASN A 497 -5.00 -23.46 -10.21
C ASN A 497 -6.47 -23.66 -9.76
N ALA A 498 -6.88 -24.91 -9.57
CA ALA A 498 -8.25 -25.25 -9.17
C ALA A 498 -8.40 -25.33 -7.65
N GLY A 499 -7.30 -25.37 -6.88
CA GLY A 499 -7.36 -25.71 -5.46
C GLY A 499 -7.92 -27.11 -5.23
N GLU A 500 -7.69 -28.06 -6.15
CA GLU A 500 -8.35 -29.37 -6.11
C GLU A 500 -7.37 -30.52 -5.81
N VAL A 501 -7.74 -31.36 -4.85
CA VAL A 501 -7.01 -32.57 -4.43
C VAL A 501 -7.92 -33.80 -4.54
N CYS A 502 -7.72 -34.61 -5.59
CA CYS A 502 -8.40 -35.89 -5.73
C CYS A 502 -7.54 -37.04 -5.21
N TYR A 503 -8.16 -37.99 -4.49
CA TYR A 503 -7.44 -39.12 -3.89
C TYR A 503 -8.07 -40.47 -4.20
N ARG A 504 -7.24 -41.50 -4.08
CA ARG A 504 -7.62 -42.91 -4.04
C ARG A 504 -6.70 -43.63 -3.05
N VAL A 505 -7.22 -43.97 -1.88
CA VAL A 505 -6.48 -44.63 -0.80
C VAL A 505 -6.98 -46.06 -0.63
N ASN A 506 -6.07 -47.04 -0.72
CA ASN A 506 -6.37 -48.45 -0.49
C ASN A 506 -5.61 -48.94 0.73
N TRP A 507 -6.20 -49.84 1.51
CA TRP A 507 -5.58 -50.41 2.70
C TRP A 507 -5.81 -51.93 2.79
N LYS A 508 -4.96 -52.63 3.54
CA LYS A 508 -5.05 -54.06 3.82
C LYS A 508 -4.51 -54.31 5.22
N ARG A 509 -5.18 -55.23 5.92
CA ARG A 509 -4.82 -55.66 7.27
C ARG A 509 -4.64 -54.50 8.26
N ILE A 510 -5.64 -53.64 8.30
CA ILE A 510 -5.81 -52.66 9.37
C ILE A 510 -7.25 -52.74 9.86
N GLY A 511 -7.51 -52.27 11.08
CA GLY A 511 -8.87 -51.98 11.57
C GLY A 511 -9.60 -50.97 10.67
N SER A 512 -10.91 -50.83 10.87
CA SER A 512 -11.77 -49.93 10.07
C SER A 512 -11.24 -48.48 10.08
N PRO A 513 -10.88 -47.89 8.93
CA PRO A 513 -10.37 -46.53 8.91
C PRO A 513 -11.39 -45.50 9.38
N THR A 514 -10.94 -44.55 10.19
CA THR A 514 -11.73 -43.45 10.72
C THR A 514 -11.42 -42.12 10.03
N ALA A 515 -10.20 -41.96 9.51
CA ALA A 515 -9.77 -40.78 8.77
C ALA A 515 -8.54 -41.08 7.89
N ALA A 516 -8.27 -40.21 6.93
CA ALA A 516 -6.98 -40.15 6.23
C ALA A 516 -6.65 -38.71 5.88
N HIS A 517 -5.37 -38.35 5.99
CA HIS A 517 -4.90 -36.99 5.80
C HIS A 517 -3.66 -36.95 4.90
N ILE A 518 -3.41 -35.80 4.29
CA ILE A 518 -2.08 -35.36 3.89
C ILE A 518 -1.54 -34.50 5.02
N HIS A 519 -0.31 -34.79 5.42
CA HIS A 519 0.44 -34.03 6.41
C HIS A 519 1.66 -33.37 5.77
N GLU A 520 2.06 -32.22 6.30
CA GLU A 520 3.39 -31.65 6.07
C GLU A 520 4.39 -32.30 7.01
N GLY A 521 5.49 -32.83 6.48
CA GLY A 521 6.53 -33.52 7.22
C GLY A 521 7.38 -34.44 6.34
N THR A 522 8.68 -34.46 6.61
CA THR A 522 9.60 -35.41 5.98
C THR A 522 9.45 -36.80 6.59
N LYS A 523 10.12 -37.79 5.99
CA LYS A 523 9.95 -39.22 6.30
C LYS A 523 10.04 -39.53 7.80
N ASP A 524 10.87 -38.82 8.53
CA ASP A 524 11.18 -39.12 9.94
C ASP A 524 10.60 -38.07 10.90
N VAL A 525 9.79 -37.13 10.41
CA VAL A 525 9.16 -36.05 11.19
C VAL A 525 7.65 -36.13 11.03
N ALA A 526 6.93 -36.18 12.16
CA ALA A 526 5.49 -36.00 12.19
C ALA A 526 5.18 -34.50 12.10
N GLY A 527 4.16 -34.11 11.36
CA GLY A 527 3.74 -32.71 11.29
C GLY A 527 2.24 -32.55 11.10
N PRO A 528 1.76 -31.30 10.96
CA PRO A 528 0.34 -30.98 11.00
C PRO A 528 -0.41 -31.57 9.80
N VAL A 529 -1.72 -31.76 9.97
CA VAL A 529 -2.64 -32.08 8.86
C VAL A 529 -2.77 -30.83 7.99
N VAL A 530 -2.56 -30.99 6.68
CA VAL A 530 -2.73 -29.90 5.70
C VAL A 530 -3.87 -30.16 4.72
N VAL A 531 -4.28 -31.42 4.52
CA VAL A 531 -5.49 -31.75 3.74
C VAL A 531 -6.19 -32.95 4.38
N THR A 532 -7.47 -32.79 4.70
CA THR A 532 -8.33 -33.90 5.13
C THR A 532 -8.88 -34.64 3.92
N LEU A 533 -8.45 -35.88 3.69
CA LEU A 533 -8.91 -36.68 2.54
C LEU A 533 -10.30 -37.27 2.80
N PHE A 534 -10.50 -37.83 4.00
CA PHE A 534 -11.83 -38.18 4.49
C PHE A 534 -11.83 -38.19 6.01
N GLN A 535 -12.99 -37.86 6.58
CA GLN A 535 -13.31 -38.01 7.99
C GLN A 535 -14.56 -38.89 8.11
N GLY A 536 -14.58 -39.77 9.11
CA GLY A 536 -15.70 -40.68 9.36
C GLY A 536 -15.43 -42.11 8.87
N GLY A 537 -15.98 -43.07 9.62
CA GLY A 537 -15.71 -44.50 9.44
C GLY A 537 -16.04 -44.99 8.02
N GLN A 538 -15.03 -45.53 7.33
CA GLN A 538 -15.24 -46.23 6.06
C GLN A 538 -15.83 -47.62 6.36
N SER A 539 -17.15 -47.70 6.46
CA SER A 539 -17.85 -48.97 6.70
C SER A 539 -18.02 -49.76 5.40
N GLY A 540 -17.59 -51.03 5.43
CA GLY A 540 -17.89 -51.99 4.37
C GLY A 540 -16.74 -52.88 3.93
N LYS A 541 -17.07 -53.90 3.13
CA LYS A 541 -16.10 -54.89 2.58
C LYS A 541 -15.08 -54.26 1.60
N ARG A 542 -15.29 -53.01 1.16
CA ARG A 542 -14.41 -52.30 0.22
C ARG A 542 -13.26 -51.65 0.99
N ARG A 543 -12.04 -52.14 0.75
CA ARG A 543 -10.80 -51.60 1.33
C ARG A 543 -10.23 -50.44 0.49
N LEU A 544 -11.07 -49.47 0.16
CA LEU A 544 -10.78 -48.37 -0.75
C LEU A 544 -11.67 -47.15 -0.46
N ALA A 545 -11.06 -45.97 -0.35
CA ALA A 545 -11.74 -44.68 -0.37
C ALA A 545 -11.25 -43.84 -1.57
N ARG A 546 -12.15 -43.04 -2.15
CA ARG A 546 -11.83 -42.09 -3.22
C ARG A 546 -12.76 -40.87 -3.13
N GLY A 547 -12.24 -39.70 -3.50
CA GLY A 547 -12.98 -38.44 -3.52
C GLY A 547 -12.11 -37.33 -4.09
N CYS A 548 -12.67 -36.14 -4.18
CA CYS A 548 -11.97 -34.89 -4.46
C CYS A 548 -12.34 -33.88 -3.37
N ILE A 549 -11.37 -33.03 -3.04
CA ILE A 549 -11.50 -31.93 -2.10
C ILE A 549 -11.26 -30.69 -2.96
N ASP A 550 -12.27 -29.86 -3.05
CA ASP A 550 -12.22 -28.56 -3.72
C ASP A 550 -11.84 -27.48 -2.69
N GLU A 551 -11.57 -26.26 -3.15
CA GLU A 551 -11.27 -25.10 -2.28
C GLU A 551 -10.09 -25.31 -1.32
N VAL A 552 -9.15 -26.20 -1.68
CA VAL A 552 -7.86 -26.31 -0.99
C VAL A 552 -6.99 -25.11 -1.37
N ASP A 553 -6.28 -24.53 -0.40
CA ASP A 553 -5.31 -23.47 -0.64
C ASP A 553 -4.42 -23.78 -1.86
N ARG A 554 -4.42 -22.86 -2.82
CA ARG A 554 -3.76 -23.05 -4.11
C ARG A 554 -2.24 -23.10 -3.98
N ALA A 555 -1.67 -22.32 -3.06
CA ALA A 555 -0.24 -22.30 -2.77
C ALA A 555 0.21 -23.62 -2.14
N LEU A 556 -0.58 -24.19 -1.23
CA LEU A 556 -0.37 -25.52 -0.65
C LEU A 556 -0.38 -26.60 -1.75
N VAL A 557 -1.38 -26.60 -2.63
CA VAL A 557 -1.45 -27.59 -3.73
C VAL A 557 -0.24 -27.45 -4.66
N ALA A 558 0.14 -26.22 -4.99
CA ALA A 558 1.34 -25.93 -5.78
C ALA A 558 2.61 -26.44 -5.09
N ASP A 559 2.68 -26.33 -3.76
CA ASP A 559 3.84 -26.80 -3.00
C ASP A 559 3.94 -28.32 -2.95
N ILE A 560 2.83 -29.03 -2.75
CA ILE A 560 2.81 -30.51 -2.84
C ILE A 560 3.23 -30.96 -4.26
N VAL A 561 2.87 -30.20 -5.29
CA VAL A 561 3.35 -30.43 -6.67
C VAL A 561 4.87 -30.21 -6.75
N LYS A 562 5.44 -29.17 -6.15
CA LYS A 562 6.88 -28.88 -6.23
C LYS A 562 7.73 -29.81 -5.34
N ARG A 563 7.31 -30.06 -4.11
CA ARG A 563 8.08 -30.71 -3.03
C ARG A 563 7.36 -31.93 -2.43
N PRO A 564 6.97 -32.95 -3.21
CA PRO A 564 6.14 -34.05 -2.70
C PRO A 564 6.78 -34.84 -1.55
N ARG A 565 8.12 -34.88 -1.45
CA ARG A 565 8.81 -35.56 -0.35
C ARG A 565 8.72 -34.86 1.00
N HIS A 566 8.16 -33.65 1.03
CA HIS A 566 7.83 -32.92 2.26
C HIS A 566 6.42 -33.25 2.76
N TYR A 567 5.66 -34.11 2.06
CA TYR A 567 4.28 -34.43 2.42
C TYR A 567 4.02 -35.92 2.45
N TYR A 568 3.25 -36.41 3.43
CA TYR A 568 2.92 -37.83 3.55
C TYR A 568 1.42 -38.05 3.69
N VAL A 569 0.96 -39.24 3.30
CA VAL A 569 -0.39 -39.70 3.59
C VAL A 569 -0.35 -40.64 4.77
N ASN A 570 -1.27 -40.49 5.70
CA ASN A 570 -1.54 -41.50 6.71
C ASN A 570 -3.02 -41.91 6.73
N VAL A 571 -3.32 -43.01 7.43
CA VAL A 571 -4.69 -43.50 7.63
C VAL A 571 -4.83 -43.87 9.09
N HIS A 572 -5.89 -43.37 9.74
CA HIS A 572 -6.19 -43.60 11.14
C HIS A 572 -7.26 -44.67 11.31
N ASN A 573 -7.27 -45.35 12.45
CA ASN A 573 -8.38 -46.19 12.89
C ASN A 573 -8.51 -46.13 14.43
N ALA A 574 -9.47 -46.87 15.01
CA ALA A 574 -9.70 -46.87 16.45
C ALA A 574 -8.53 -47.41 17.29
N GLU A 575 -7.75 -48.36 16.75
CA GLU A 575 -6.60 -48.97 17.45
C GLU A 575 -5.35 -48.09 17.34
N PHE A 576 -5.18 -47.40 16.22
CA PHE A 576 -4.06 -46.52 15.91
C PHE A 576 -4.56 -45.10 15.58
N PRO A 577 -5.01 -44.33 16.60
CA PRO A 577 -5.52 -42.98 16.40
C PRO A 577 -4.44 -42.00 15.95
N GLY A 578 -3.15 -42.26 16.22
CA GLY A 578 -2.03 -41.47 15.67
C GLY A 578 -1.68 -41.79 14.21
N GLY A 579 -2.12 -42.96 13.71
CA GLY A 579 -1.86 -43.43 12.35
C GLY A 579 -1.62 -44.95 12.31
N ALA A 580 -2.45 -45.69 11.58
CA ALA A 580 -2.28 -47.12 11.36
C ALA A 580 -1.23 -47.41 10.30
N ILE A 581 -1.19 -46.60 9.24
CA ILE A 581 -0.24 -46.73 8.13
C ILE A 581 0.11 -45.35 7.56
N ARG A 582 1.40 -45.12 7.30
CA ARG A 582 1.94 -43.88 6.72
C ARG A 582 2.83 -44.12 5.51
N GLY A 583 2.91 -43.15 4.60
CA GLY A 583 3.90 -43.13 3.53
C GLY A 583 4.06 -41.77 2.84
N GLN A 584 5.32 -41.41 2.55
CA GLN A 584 5.68 -40.19 1.84
C GLN A 584 5.12 -40.16 0.41
N LEU A 585 4.70 -38.99 -0.06
CA LEU A 585 4.38 -38.74 -1.46
C LEU A 585 5.66 -38.76 -2.32
N PHE A 586 5.53 -39.32 -3.52
CA PHE A 586 6.56 -39.34 -4.55
C PHE A 586 5.95 -39.23 -5.95
N ASN A 587 6.78 -38.88 -6.94
CA ASN A 587 6.37 -38.83 -8.33
C ASN A 587 6.04 -40.25 -8.84
N PRO A 588 4.94 -40.46 -9.58
CA PRO A 588 4.41 -41.79 -9.93
C PRO A 588 5.39 -42.76 -10.58
#